data_AF-A0A1I7HWN4-F1
#
_entry.id   AF-A0A1I7HWN4-F1
#
_cell.length_a   1.000
_cell.length_b   1.000
_cell.length_c   1.000
_cell.angle_alpha   90.00
_cell.angle_beta   90.00
_cell.angle_gamma   90.00
#
_symmetry.space_group_name_H-M   'P 1'
#
loop_
_entity.id
_entity.type
_entity.pdbx_description
1 polymer ?
#
loop_
_entity_poly.entity_id
_entity_poly.type
_entity_poly.pdbx_seq_one_letter_code
_entity_poly.pdbx_strand_id
1 'polypeptide(L)'
;MQEAQLEAIIQDLRSLEGQYQVHPGHSTAALSGENRAKFKRLVLEAKGLIQSAAGINDFAVPLLTLCNFSGYGAFDPPLPDQLHEAIALVEGGLNLVRQKSAGLSALAQTTQKDLYVDPQRIFQLQSIKGSSWDLKRLVRLLQELNTAHFHDLHMATAMLVRAITDHVAPVLRCKNFSEVANQYAAPKSFSDQMKQLDTSLRKVADSFLHQQIRQSEVLPLRPQVDFKPALDVLLAEIVRVLQ
;
A
#
# COMPACT_ATOMS: atom_id res chain seq x y z
N MET A 1 1.10 10.03 -13.95
CA MET A 1 -0.27 10.30 -14.44
C MET A 1 -0.89 11.48 -13.74
N GLN A 2 -1.02 11.47 -12.40
CA GLN A 2 -1.61 12.61 -11.66
C GLN A 2 -0.89 13.95 -11.88
N GLU A 3 0.44 13.95 -12.06
CA GLU A 3 1.23 15.16 -12.28
C GLU A 3 0.76 15.99 -13.49
N ALA A 4 0.74 15.38 -14.68
CA ALA A 4 0.25 16.03 -15.91
C ALA A 4 -1.23 16.45 -15.83
N GLN A 5 -2.04 15.74 -15.04
CA GLN A 5 -3.44 16.12 -14.80
C GLN A 5 -3.54 17.37 -13.90
N LEU A 6 -2.69 17.49 -12.89
CA LEU A 6 -2.60 18.69 -12.05
C LEU A 6 -2.04 19.90 -12.82
N GLU A 7 -1.04 19.69 -13.68
CA GLU A 7 -0.52 20.73 -14.60
C GLU A 7 -1.61 21.23 -15.57
N ALA A 8 -2.40 20.31 -16.14
CA ALA A 8 -3.54 20.66 -16.98
C ALA A 8 -4.59 21.46 -16.19
N ILE A 9 -4.91 21.07 -14.95
CA ILE A 9 -5.84 21.82 -14.08
C ILE A 9 -5.31 23.23 -13.76
N ILE A 10 -4.01 23.41 -13.51
CA ILE A 10 -3.42 24.73 -13.27
C ILE A 10 -3.58 25.64 -14.50
N GLN A 11 -3.33 25.12 -15.71
CA GLN A 11 -3.57 25.87 -16.95
C GLN A 11 -5.06 26.21 -17.14
N ASP A 12 -5.94 25.24 -16.85
CA ASP A 12 -7.39 25.42 -16.95
C ASP A 12 -7.93 26.45 -15.93
N LEU A 13 -7.34 26.53 -14.73
CA LEU A 13 -7.63 27.57 -13.73
C LEU A 13 -7.12 28.94 -14.20
N ARG A 14 -5.86 29.06 -14.63
CA ARG A 14 -5.29 30.31 -15.17
C ARG A 14 -6.09 30.84 -16.37
N SER A 15 -6.69 29.95 -17.18
CA SER A 15 -7.58 30.35 -18.28
C SER A 15 -8.80 31.19 -17.84
N LEU A 16 -9.17 31.16 -16.55
CA LEU A 16 -10.30 31.91 -15.99
C LEU A 16 -9.94 33.34 -15.57
N GLU A 17 -8.66 33.71 -15.44
CA GLU A 17 -8.22 35.04 -14.99
C GLU A 17 -8.80 36.16 -15.87
N GLY A 18 -8.78 35.97 -17.20
CA GLY A 18 -9.34 36.92 -18.17
C GLY A 18 -10.88 36.84 -18.33
N GLN A 19 -11.58 36.03 -17.54
CA GLN A 19 -13.02 35.75 -17.71
C GLN A 19 -13.91 36.38 -16.63
N TYR A 20 -13.31 37.20 -15.76
CA TYR A 20 -14.02 38.01 -14.78
C TYR A 20 -14.68 39.22 -15.42
N GLN A 21 -15.97 39.40 -15.19
CA GLN A 21 -16.76 40.50 -15.75
C GLN A 21 -17.51 41.24 -14.64
N VAL A 22 -17.52 42.57 -14.71
CA VAL A 22 -18.37 43.40 -13.83
C VAL A 22 -19.78 43.41 -14.41
N HIS A 23 -20.72 42.79 -13.70
CA HIS A 23 -22.13 42.79 -14.12
C HIS A 23 -22.83 44.10 -13.73
N PRO A 24 -23.79 44.61 -14.52
CA PRO A 24 -24.54 45.81 -14.18
C PRO A 24 -25.19 45.70 -12.80
N GLY A 25 -24.92 46.67 -11.91
CA GLY A 25 -25.41 46.67 -10.53
C GLY A 25 -24.48 46.04 -9.49
N HIS A 26 -23.34 45.46 -9.89
CA HIS A 26 -22.31 44.93 -8.98
C HIS A 26 -21.02 45.76 -9.06
N SER A 27 -20.33 45.91 -7.93
CA SER A 27 -19.03 46.60 -7.83
C SER A 27 -17.82 45.66 -8.03
N THR A 28 -18.02 44.35 -7.89
CA THR A 28 -16.99 43.32 -8.00
C THR A 28 -17.14 42.52 -9.29
N ALA A 29 -16.01 42.18 -9.91
CA ALA A 29 -15.99 41.34 -11.10
C ALA A 29 -16.23 39.86 -10.72
N ALA A 30 -16.94 39.15 -11.58
CA ALA A 30 -17.48 37.81 -11.32
C ALA A 30 -17.27 36.86 -12.51
N LEU A 31 -17.16 35.56 -12.24
CA LEU A 31 -17.26 34.52 -13.27
C LEU A 31 -18.72 34.28 -13.69
N SER A 32 -18.92 33.91 -14.96
CA SER A 32 -20.20 33.37 -15.47
C SER A 32 -20.61 32.09 -14.73
N GLY A 33 -21.88 31.70 -14.79
CA GLY A 33 -22.35 30.45 -14.15
C GLY A 33 -21.62 29.20 -14.65
N GLU A 34 -21.28 29.14 -15.93
CA GLU A 34 -20.47 28.08 -16.54
C GLU A 34 -19.04 28.08 -15.98
N ASN A 35 -18.41 29.26 -15.90
CA ASN A 35 -17.04 29.39 -15.39
C ASN A 35 -16.94 29.11 -13.89
N ARG A 36 -17.98 29.43 -13.10
CA ARG A 36 -18.10 28.99 -11.69
C ARG A 36 -18.14 27.46 -11.58
N ALA A 37 -18.91 26.80 -12.45
CA ALA A 37 -18.99 25.34 -12.49
C ALA A 37 -17.65 24.72 -12.92
N LYS A 38 -16.98 25.31 -13.93
CA LYS A 38 -15.62 24.91 -14.35
C LYS A 38 -14.62 25.04 -13.18
N PHE A 39 -14.58 26.18 -12.50
CA PHE A 39 -13.74 26.41 -11.32
C PHE A 39 -13.98 25.34 -10.23
N LYS A 40 -15.23 25.14 -9.82
CA LYS A 40 -15.58 24.19 -8.75
C LYS A 40 -15.20 22.75 -9.13
N ARG A 41 -15.39 22.35 -10.40
CA ARG A 41 -14.94 21.06 -10.92
C ARG A 41 -13.42 20.91 -10.78
N LEU A 42 -12.66 21.88 -11.29
CA LEU A 42 -11.19 21.87 -11.29
C LEU A 42 -10.60 21.78 -9.88
N VAL A 43 -11.12 22.56 -8.94
CA VAL A 43 -10.67 22.56 -7.54
C VAL A 43 -10.94 21.21 -6.85
N LEU A 44 -12.13 20.62 -7.07
CA LEU A 44 -12.46 19.31 -6.52
C LEU A 44 -11.64 18.17 -7.15
N GLU A 45 -11.39 18.22 -8.46
CA GLU A 45 -10.52 17.27 -9.16
C GLU A 45 -9.07 17.36 -8.65
N ALA A 46 -8.50 18.57 -8.54
CA ALA A 46 -7.16 18.76 -8.00
C ALA A 46 -7.04 18.23 -6.58
N LYS A 47 -8.01 18.56 -5.70
CA LYS A 47 -8.08 18.05 -4.33
C LYS A 47 -8.12 16.52 -4.29
N GLY A 48 -8.88 15.88 -5.18
CA GLY A 48 -8.93 14.42 -5.33
C GLY A 48 -7.60 13.82 -5.80
N LEU A 49 -6.96 14.42 -6.82
CA LEU A 49 -5.67 13.98 -7.36
C LEU A 49 -4.55 14.11 -6.32
N ILE A 50 -4.43 15.26 -5.66
CA ILE A 50 -3.45 15.49 -4.58
C ILE A 50 -3.66 14.48 -3.45
N GLN A 51 -4.90 14.29 -2.98
CA GLN A 51 -5.19 13.32 -1.92
C GLN A 51 -4.89 11.87 -2.36
N SER A 52 -5.13 11.50 -3.62
CA SER A 52 -4.82 10.15 -4.14
C SER A 52 -3.32 9.85 -4.20
N ALA A 53 -2.49 10.84 -4.49
CA ALA A 53 -1.05 10.69 -4.65
C ALA A 53 -0.28 10.95 -3.35
N ALA A 54 -0.61 12.04 -2.65
CA ALA A 54 0.05 12.43 -1.40
C ALA A 54 -0.49 11.71 -0.16
N GLY A 55 -1.78 11.33 -0.13
CA GLY A 55 -2.47 10.84 1.06
C GLY A 55 -3.12 12.00 1.82
N ILE A 56 -3.19 11.91 3.16
CA ILE A 56 -3.63 13.04 4.01
C ILE A 56 -2.61 14.18 3.85
N ASN A 57 -3.09 15.39 3.61
CA ASN A 57 -2.28 16.57 3.31
C ASN A 57 -3.04 17.87 3.63
N ASP A 58 -2.31 18.96 3.82
CA ASP A 58 -2.85 20.25 4.27
C ASP A 58 -3.56 21.04 3.16
N PHE A 59 -3.44 20.66 1.88
CA PHE A 59 -4.13 21.32 0.76
C PHE A 59 -5.61 20.91 0.64
N ALA A 60 -5.99 19.75 1.19
CA ALA A 60 -7.32 19.18 1.01
C ALA A 60 -8.45 20.00 1.65
N VAL A 61 -8.19 20.70 2.75
CA VAL A 61 -9.18 21.55 3.45
C VAL A 61 -9.31 22.93 2.80
N PRO A 62 -8.23 23.69 2.53
CA PRO A 62 -8.29 24.96 1.79
C PRO A 62 -8.98 24.85 0.42
N LEU A 63 -8.69 23.79 -0.36
CA LEU A 63 -9.37 23.55 -1.65
C LEU A 63 -10.87 23.26 -1.47
N LEU A 64 -11.29 22.64 -0.36
CA LEU A 64 -12.72 22.45 -0.06
C LEU A 64 -13.41 23.74 0.37
N THR A 65 -12.75 24.61 1.14
CA THR A 65 -13.33 25.89 1.59
C THR A 65 -13.56 26.86 0.43
N LEU A 66 -12.74 26.79 -0.63
CA LEU A 66 -12.98 27.51 -1.89
C LEU A 66 -14.23 27.01 -2.65
N CYS A 67 -14.81 25.87 -2.28
CA CYS A 67 -15.95 25.27 -2.97
C CYS A 67 -17.31 25.46 -2.25
N ASN A 68 -17.34 25.62 -0.93
CA ASN A 68 -18.49 25.80 0.00
C ASN A 68 -17.88 26.31 1.33
N PHE A 69 -18.46 27.13 2.22
CA PHE A 69 -19.74 27.85 2.36
C PHE A 69 -19.57 28.82 3.57
N SER A 70 -20.45 29.76 3.98
CA SER A 70 -21.81 30.18 3.58
C SER A 70 -22.08 31.62 4.09
N GLY A 71 -22.93 32.39 3.40
CA GLY A 71 -23.36 33.73 3.83
C GLY A 71 -24.45 34.29 2.92
N TYR A 72 -25.66 33.73 2.99
CA TYR A 72 -26.73 33.78 1.98
C TYR A 72 -26.48 32.91 0.74
N GLY A 73 -27.57 32.56 0.05
CA GLY A 73 -27.67 31.32 -0.73
C GLY A 73 -27.10 31.40 -2.16
N ALA A 74 -26.52 30.28 -2.61
CA ALA A 74 -26.34 29.86 -4.00
C ALA A 74 -25.60 30.76 -5.01
N PHE A 75 -25.19 31.99 -4.67
CA PHE A 75 -24.90 33.00 -5.71
C PHE A 75 -23.55 33.73 -5.68
N ASP A 76 -22.68 33.55 -4.69
CA ASP A 76 -21.34 34.17 -4.75
C ASP A 76 -20.39 33.41 -5.70
N PRO A 77 -19.92 34.03 -6.80
CA PRO A 77 -18.83 33.50 -7.61
C PRO A 77 -17.51 33.57 -6.82
N PRO A 78 -16.53 32.70 -7.13
CA PRO A 78 -15.19 32.87 -6.58
C PRO A 78 -14.62 34.21 -7.05
N LEU A 79 -14.11 35.02 -6.14
CA LEU A 79 -13.45 36.29 -6.46
C LEU A 79 -12.10 36.04 -7.16
N PRO A 80 -11.51 37.03 -7.87
CA PRO A 80 -10.20 36.89 -8.49
C PRO A 80 -9.13 36.38 -7.52
N ASP A 81 -9.12 36.88 -6.29
CA ASP A 81 -8.16 36.46 -5.25
C ASP A 81 -8.35 34.99 -4.85
N GLN A 82 -9.58 34.48 -4.86
CA GLN A 82 -9.89 33.07 -4.60
C GLN A 82 -9.48 32.16 -5.77
N LEU A 83 -9.42 32.69 -7.01
CA LEU A 83 -8.79 31.97 -8.13
C LEU A 83 -7.28 31.90 -7.97
N HIS A 84 -6.62 33.00 -7.61
CA HIS A 84 -5.18 33.01 -7.34
C HIS A 84 -4.81 32.08 -6.16
N GLU A 85 -5.62 32.07 -5.10
CA GLU A 85 -5.48 31.14 -3.97
C GLU A 85 -5.65 29.68 -4.42
N ALA A 86 -6.66 29.38 -5.25
CA ALA A 86 -6.83 28.04 -5.83
C ALA A 86 -5.61 27.60 -6.64
N ILE A 87 -5.09 28.47 -7.52
CA ILE A 87 -3.91 28.18 -8.34
C ILE A 87 -2.70 27.88 -7.44
N ALA A 88 -2.41 28.74 -6.46
CA ALA A 88 -1.30 28.56 -5.53
C ALA A 88 -1.40 27.27 -4.70
N LEU A 89 -2.60 26.91 -4.24
CA LEU A 89 -2.86 25.65 -3.51
C LEU A 89 -2.66 24.41 -4.40
N VAL A 90 -3.10 24.45 -5.66
CA VAL A 90 -2.90 23.33 -6.60
C VAL A 90 -1.44 23.22 -7.01
N GLU A 91 -0.72 24.33 -7.20
CA GLU A 91 0.73 24.34 -7.44
C GLU A 91 1.53 23.79 -6.23
N GLY A 92 1.15 24.17 -5.01
CA GLY A 92 1.71 23.59 -3.78
C GLY A 92 1.47 22.08 -3.69
N GLY A 93 0.25 21.63 -3.98
CA GLY A 93 -0.10 20.21 -4.04
C GLY A 93 0.65 19.44 -5.12
N LEU A 94 0.82 20.02 -6.31
CA LEU A 94 1.64 19.46 -7.40
C LEU A 94 3.11 19.30 -6.96
N ASN A 95 3.67 20.31 -6.29
CA ASN A 95 5.04 20.23 -5.77
C ASN A 95 5.19 19.15 -4.68
N LEU A 96 4.20 18.96 -3.80
CA LEU A 96 4.16 17.84 -2.86
C LEU A 96 4.12 16.48 -3.57
N VAL A 97 3.30 16.34 -4.61
CA VAL A 97 3.22 15.12 -5.44
C VAL A 97 4.55 14.83 -6.14
N ARG A 98 5.22 15.86 -6.68
CA ARG A 98 6.57 15.75 -7.26
C ARG A 98 7.61 15.33 -6.23
N GLN A 99 7.66 15.98 -5.07
CA GLN A 99 8.58 15.62 -3.99
C GLN A 99 8.38 14.18 -3.51
N LYS A 100 7.13 13.74 -3.33
CA LYS A 100 6.83 12.36 -2.95
C LYS A 100 7.21 11.37 -4.05
N SER A 101 6.97 11.70 -5.33
CA SER A 101 7.36 10.87 -6.47
C SER A 101 8.89 10.78 -6.63
N ALA A 102 9.61 11.89 -6.43
CA ALA A 102 11.06 11.94 -6.45
C ALA A 102 11.67 11.19 -5.25
N GLY A 103 11.11 11.33 -4.05
CA GLY A 103 11.50 10.58 -2.86
C GLY A 103 11.28 9.07 -3.04
N LEU A 104 10.11 8.67 -3.54
CA LEU A 104 9.83 7.26 -3.90
C LEU A 104 10.78 6.74 -4.99
N SER A 105 11.12 7.57 -5.99
CA SER A 105 12.08 7.20 -7.04
C SER A 105 13.50 7.04 -6.49
N ALA A 106 13.97 7.94 -5.62
CA ALA A 106 15.26 7.83 -4.96
C ALA A 106 15.35 6.62 -4.01
N LEU A 107 14.27 6.30 -3.29
CA LEU A 107 14.15 5.10 -2.45
C LEU A 107 14.08 3.81 -3.30
N ALA A 108 13.40 3.84 -4.45
CA ALA A 108 13.33 2.71 -5.37
C ALA A 108 14.66 2.45 -6.09
N GLN A 109 15.40 3.49 -6.45
CA GLN A 109 16.75 3.38 -7.04
C GLN A 109 17.80 2.87 -6.04
N THR A 110 17.54 2.96 -4.73
CA THR A 110 18.44 2.49 -3.67
C THR A 110 18.01 1.17 -3.03
N THR A 111 16.78 0.69 -3.29
CA THR A 111 16.28 -0.56 -2.69
C THR A 111 15.32 -1.30 -3.63
N GLN A 112 15.86 -2.16 -4.50
CA GLN A 112 15.08 -3.29 -5.02
C GLN A 112 14.92 -4.30 -3.88
N LYS A 113 13.86 -4.12 -3.08
CA LYS A 113 13.68 -4.85 -1.83
C LYS A 113 13.24 -6.29 -2.10
N ASP A 114 14.11 -7.25 -1.79
CA ASP A 114 13.87 -8.69 -2.00
C ASP A 114 12.52 -9.14 -1.45
N LEU A 115 11.70 -9.79 -2.28
CA LEU A 115 10.47 -10.46 -1.84
C LEU A 115 10.78 -11.57 -0.82
N TYR A 116 9.83 -11.89 0.07
CA TYR A 116 10.05 -12.94 1.09
C TYR A 116 10.15 -14.33 0.45
N VAL A 117 9.30 -14.58 -0.53
CA VAL A 117 9.17 -15.81 -1.31
C VAL A 117 9.42 -15.46 -2.77
N ASP A 118 10.28 -16.24 -3.42
CA ASP A 118 10.59 -16.07 -4.84
C ASP A 118 9.31 -16.24 -5.70
N PRO A 119 8.99 -15.30 -6.64
CA PRO A 119 7.88 -15.44 -7.57
C PRO A 119 7.88 -16.77 -8.35
N GLN A 120 9.05 -17.33 -8.69
CA GLN A 120 9.18 -18.61 -9.36
C GLN A 120 8.63 -19.76 -8.50
N ARG A 121 8.79 -19.71 -7.17
CA ARG A 121 8.21 -20.71 -6.25
C ARG A 121 6.68 -20.64 -6.24
N ILE A 122 6.12 -19.43 -6.25
CA ILE A 122 4.67 -19.22 -6.32
C ILE A 122 4.12 -19.73 -7.66
N PHE A 123 4.81 -19.44 -8.77
CA PHE A 123 4.44 -19.93 -10.10
C PHE A 123 4.49 -21.46 -10.21
N GLN A 124 5.51 -22.11 -9.62
CA GLN A 124 5.58 -23.57 -9.55
C GLN A 124 4.36 -24.17 -8.82
N LEU A 125 3.99 -23.61 -7.66
CA LEU A 125 2.83 -24.05 -6.89
C LEU A 125 1.50 -23.84 -7.66
N GLN A 126 1.37 -22.72 -8.38
CA GLN A 126 0.21 -22.45 -9.25
C GLN A 126 0.12 -23.37 -10.47
N SER A 127 1.25 -23.92 -10.92
CA SER A 127 1.35 -24.75 -12.13
C SER A 127 1.07 -26.24 -11.89
N ILE A 128 0.97 -26.67 -10.62
CA ILE A 128 0.64 -28.06 -10.26
C ILE A 128 -0.78 -28.40 -10.74
N LYS A 129 -0.91 -29.53 -11.44
CA LYS A 129 -2.19 -30.08 -11.94
C LYS A 129 -2.36 -31.50 -11.45
N GLY A 130 -3.59 -31.93 -11.20
CA GLY A 130 -3.90 -33.31 -10.79
C GLY A 130 -3.60 -33.67 -9.33
N SER A 131 -3.10 -32.73 -8.53
CA SER A 131 -2.99 -32.88 -7.06
C SER A 131 -4.37 -33.04 -6.42
N SER A 132 -4.44 -33.85 -5.35
CA SER A 132 -5.62 -33.98 -4.49
C SER A 132 -5.82 -32.80 -3.51
N TRP A 133 -4.88 -31.84 -3.47
CA TRP A 133 -4.90 -30.68 -2.57
C TRP A 133 -5.21 -29.37 -3.31
N ASP A 134 -6.15 -28.56 -2.80
CA ASP A 134 -6.37 -27.20 -3.30
C ASP A 134 -5.31 -26.23 -2.71
N LEU A 135 -4.41 -25.75 -3.56
CA LEU A 135 -3.30 -24.87 -3.18
C LEU A 135 -3.65 -23.37 -3.16
N LYS A 136 -4.89 -22.96 -3.50
CA LYS A 136 -5.26 -21.52 -3.58
C LYS A 136 -4.96 -20.76 -2.28
N ARG A 137 -5.24 -21.38 -1.13
CA ARG A 137 -4.98 -20.77 0.19
C ARG A 137 -3.47 -20.61 0.45
N LEU A 138 -2.67 -21.63 0.15
CA LEU A 138 -1.20 -21.55 0.26
C LEU A 138 -0.64 -20.44 -0.64
N VAL A 139 -1.01 -20.44 -1.92
CA VAL A 139 -0.60 -19.42 -2.89
C VAL A 139 -0.97 -18.01 -2.41
N ARG A 140 -2.18 -17.83 -1.87
CA ARG A 140 -2.62 -16.54 -1.33
C ARG A 140 -1.82 -16.09 -0.11
N LEU A 141 -1.55 -16.99 0.84
CA LEU A 141 -0.71 -16.69 2.01
C LEU A 141 0.71 -16.28 1.61
N LEU A 142 1.29 -16.90 0.59
CA LEU A 142 2.63 -16.55 0.07
C LEU A 142 2.66 -15.18 -0.60
N GLN A 143 1.59 -14.81 -1.32
CA GLN A 143 1.42 -13.47 -1.90
C GLN A 143 1.28 -12.41 -0.80
N GLU A 144 0.45 -12.66 0.21
CA GLU A 144 0.26 -11.75 1.36
C GLU A 144 1.54 -11.60 2.19
N LEU A 145 2.32 -12.67 2.36
CA LEU A 145 3.64 -12.64 3.00
C LEU A 145 4.64 -11.76 2.23
N ASN A 146 4.62 -11.81 0.89
CA ASN A 146 5.42 -10.91 0.06
C ASN A 146 5.02 -9.45 0.24
N THR A 147 3.72 -9.14 0.27
CA THR A 147 3.22 -7.78 0.56
C THR A 147 3.62 -7.32 1.97
N ALA A 148 3.46 -8.18 2.99
CA ALA A 148 3.83 -7.87 4.37
C ALA A 148 5.33 -7.55 4.52
N HIS A 149 6.19 -8.37 3.92
CA HIS A 149 7.65 -8.13 3.95
C HIS A 149 8.06 -6.88 3.18
N PHE A 150 7.47 -6.65 2.00
CA PHE A 150 7.74 -5.47 1.20
C PHE A 150 7.43 -4.17 1.95
N HIS A 151 6.37 -4.15 2.77
CA HIS A 151 5.96 -3.01 3.59
C HIS A 151 6.49 -3.01 5.04
N ASP A 152 7.50 -3.83 5.38
CA ASP A 152 8.08 -3.94 6.74
C ASP A 152 7.07 -4.27 7.86
N LEU A 153 5.99 -4.98 7.51
CA LEU A 153 4.99 -5.45 8.46
C LEU A 153 5.53 -6.69 9.21
N HIS A 154 6.54 -6.50 10.05
CA HIS A 154 7.33 -7.58 10.66
C HIS A 154 6.49 -8.54 11.52
N MET A 155 5.55 -8.03 12.32
CA MET A 155 4.62 -8.87 13.10
C MET A 155 3.76 -9.75 12.17
N ALA A 156 3.13 -9.14 11.15
CA ALA A 156 2.32 -9.85 10.17
C ALA A 156 3.15 -10.86 9.36
N THR A 157 4.41 -10.53 9.05
CA THR A 157 5.37 -11.44 8.38
C THR A 157 5.53 -12.72 9.20
N ALA A 158 5.86 -12.63 10.50
CA ALA A 158 5.99 -13.82 11.35
C ALA A 158 4.68 -14.61 11.47
N MET A 159 3.54 -13.93 11.65
CA MET A 159 2.22 -14.56 11.71
C MET A 159 1.85 -15.30 10.41
N LEU A 160 2.21 -14.76 9.25
CA LEU A 160 1.93 -15.38 7.95
C LEU A 160 2.82 -16.60 7.70
N VAL A 161 4.12 -16.56 8.03
CA VAL A 161 4.97 -17.76 7.94
C VAL A 161 4.49 -18.84 8.91
N ARG A 162 4.07 -18.47 10.13
CA ARG A 162 3.44 -19.38 11.10
C ARG A 162 2.16 -20.02 10.56
N ALA A 163 1.29 -19.24 9.90
CA ALA A 163 0.08 -19.75 9.27
C ALA A 163 0.37 -20.68 8.08
N ILE A 164 1.44 -20.41 7.32
CA ILE A 164 1.89 -21.29 6.24
C ILE A 164 2.39 -22.63 6.82
N THR A 165 3.19 -22.63 7.90
CA THR A 165 3.70 -23.89 8.48
C THR A 165 2.58 -24.79 9.01
N ASP A 166 1.54 -24.24 9.64
CA ASP A 166 0.36 -25.03 10.03
C ASP A 166 -0.45 -25.54 8.83
N HIS A 167 -0.55 -24.75 7.76
CA HIS A 167 -1.39 -25.09 6.60
C HIS A 167 -0.84 -26.29 5.80
N VAL A 168 0.47 -26.47 5.73
CA VAL A 168 1.11 -27.40 4.77
C VAL A 168 1.40 -28.79 5.31
N ALA A 169 1.35 -29.02 6.63
CA ALA A 169 1.68 -30.32 7.21
C ALA A 169 0.92 -31.53 6.60
N PRO A 170 -0.39 -31.44 6.26
CA PRO A 170 -1.13 -32.54 5.65
C PRO A 170 -0.61 -32.96 4.26
N VAL A 171 -0.03 -32.04 3.48
CA VAL A 171 0.60 -32.35 2.18
C VAL A 171 1.77 -33.33 2.36
N LEU A 172 2.52 -33.15 3.44
CA LEU A 172 3.64 -34.01 3.83
C LEU A 172 3.21 -35.23 4.66
N ARG A 173 1.90 -35.55 4.67
CA ARG A 173 1.25 -36.65 5.43
C ARG A 173 1.47 -36.58 6.95
N CYS A 174 1.75 -35.38 7.47
CA CYS A 174 1.93 -35.10 8.89
C CYS A 174 0.68 -34.40 9.45
N LYS A 175 0.31 -34.65 10.70
CA LYS A 175 -0.87 -34.05 11.35
C LYS A 175 -0.65 -32.58 11.75
N ASN A 176 0.60 -32.22 12.02
CA ASN A 176 1.01 -30.91 12.48
C ASN A 176 2.47 -30.66 12.07
N PHE A 177 2.95 -29.41 12.22
CA PHE A 177 4.29 -29.05 11.78
C PHE A 177 5.43 -29.63 12.67
N SER A 178 5.15 -30.01 13.92
CA SER A 178 6.15 -30.70 14.76
C SER A 178 6.41 -32.14 14.31
N GLU A 179 5.42 -32.81 13.73
CA GLU A 179 5.63 -34.07 13.00
C GLU A 179 6.47 -33.83 11.72
N VAL A 180 6.24 -32.73 10.97
CA VAL A 180 7.09 -32.37 9.82
C VAL A 180 8.55 -32.19 10.22
N ALA A 181 8.83 -31.49 11.33
CA ALA A 181 10.20 -31.21 11.75
C ALA A 181 10.97 -32.44 12.29
N ASN A 182 10.26 -33.40 12.88
CA ASN A 182 10.88 -34.49 13.66
C ASN A 182 10.63 -35.91 13.13
N GLN A 183 9.60 -36.12 12.30
CA GLN A 183 9.15 -37.44 11.85
C GLN A 183 9.07 -37.59 10.32
N TYR A 184 9.05 -36.48 9.57
CA TYR A 184 9.09 -36.54 8.11
C TYR A 184 10.41 -37.13 7.61
N ALA A 185 10.32 -38.16 6.76
CA ALA A 185 11.47 -38.91 6.25
C ALA A 185 12.21 -38.12 5.15
N ALA A 186 13.08 -37.20 5.57
CA ALA A 186 13.85 -36.31 4.70
C ALA A 186 15.33 -36.23 5.13
N PRO A 187 16.23 -35.71 4.26
CA PRO A 187 17.62 -35.48 4.61
C PRO A 187 17.79 -34.61 5.85
N LYS A 188 18.88 -34.82 6.60
CA LYS A 188 19.16 -34.08 7.85
C LYS A 188 19.09 -32.55 7.66
N SER A 189 19.60 -32.04 6.54
CA SER A 189 19.54 -30.61 6.19
C SER A 189 18.11 -30.05 6.10
N PHE A 190 17.15 -30.83 5.60
CA PHE A 190 15.74 -30.46 5.60
C PHE A 190 15.17 -30.44 7.03
N SER A 191 15.39 -31.52 7.80
CA SER A 191 14.91 -31.60 9.20
C SER A 191 15.45 -30.46 10.06
N ASP A 192 16.72 -30.07 9.89
CA ASP A 192 17.32 -28.98 10.68
C ASP A 192 16.72 -27.60 10.29
N GLN A 193 16.39 -27.36 9.02
CA GLN A 193 15.62 -26.18 8.59
C GLN A 193 14.18 -26.19 9.14
N MET A 194 13.52 -27.35 9.13
CA MET A 194 12.15 -27.46 9.66
C MET A 194 12.11 -27.27 11.18
N LYS A 195 13.14 -27.70 11.92
CA LYS A 195 13.29 -27.40 13.36
C LYS A 195 13.46 -25.91 13.61
N GLN A 196 14.11 -25.15 12.74
CA GLN A 196 14.19 -23.68 12.87
C GLN A 196 12.80 -23.04 12.75
N LEU A 197 11.98 -23.49 11.79
CA LEU A 197 10.59 -23.04 11.63
C LEU A 197 9.68 -23.50 12.80
N ASP A 198 9.87 -24.73 13.29
CA ASP A 198 9.08 -25.31 14.37
C ASP A 198 9.41 -24.68 15.74
N THR A 199 10.68 -24.41 16.03
CA THR A 199 11.11 -23.97 17.37
C THR A 199 11.28 -22.45 17.49
N SER A 200 11.90 -21.79 16.50
CA SER A 200 12.24 -20.37 16.58
C SER A 200 11.13 -19.49 16.04
N LEU A 201 10.71 -19.71 14.78
CA LEU A 201 9.62 -18.95 14.18
C LEU A 201 8.33 -19.07 15.00
N ARG A 202 7.97 -20.28 15.46
CA ARG A 202 6.78 -20.48 16.31
C ARG A 202 6.80 -19.55 17.52
N LYS A 203 7.87 -19.59 18.32
CA LYS A 203 7.99 -18.75 19.53
C LYS A 203 7.94 -17.25 19.22
N VAL A 204 8.57 -16.82 18.12
CA VAL A 204 8.52 -15.43 17.64
C VAL A 204 7.08 -15.03 17.28
N ALA A 205 6.40 -15.79 16.43
CA ALA A 205 5.02 -15.49 16.01
C ALA A 205 4.02 -15.56 17.17
N ASP A 206 4.11 -16.59 18.01
CA ASP A 206 3.25 -16.77 19.19
C ASP A 206 3.46 -15.62 20.19
N SER A 207 4.70 -15.10 20.35
CA SER A 207 4.95 -13.91 21.18
C SER A 207 4.22 -12.67 20.67
N PHE A 208 4.16 -12.44 19.35
CA PHE A 208 3.46 -11.28 18.78
C PHE A 208 1.93 -11.47 18.78
N LEU A 209 1.44 -12.71 18.85
CA LEU A 209 0.01 -13.03 18.93
C LEU A 209 -0.55 -13.00 20.36
N HIS A 210 0.28 -13.28 21.36
CA HIS A 210 -0.18 -13.52 22.74
C HIS A 210 0.39 -12.55 23.79
N GLN A 211 1.39 -11.73 23.46
CA GLN A 211 1.88 -10.71 24.37
C GLN A 211 0.84 -9.61 24.60
N GLN A 212 0.52 -9.37 25.87
CA GLN A 212 -0.27 -8.21 26.31
C GLN A 212 0.59 -6.95 26.34
N ILE A 213 -0.07 -5.79 26.20
CA ILE A 213 0.56 -4.46 26.20
C ILE A 213 1.40 -4.21 27.46
N ARG A 214 2.56 -3.56 27.30
CA ARG A 214 3.49 -3.24 28.40
C ARG A 214 3.83 -1.75 28.48
N GLN A 215 4.42 -1.32 29.60
CA GLN A 215 4.87 0.06 29.81
C GLN A 215 5.97 0.51 28.83
N SER A 216 6.73 -0.43 28.29
CA SER A 216 7.74 -0.22 27.25
C SER A 216 7.77 -1.43 26.35
N GLU A 217 7.82 -1.20 25.05
CA GLU A 217 7.82 -2.24 24.02
C GLU A 217 8.94 -2.00 23.01
N VAL A 218 9.51 -3.09 22.51
CA VAL A 218 10.48 -3.08 21.42
C VAL A 218 9.83 -3.81 20.25
N LEU A 219 9.58 -3.08 19.17
CA LEU A 219 9.00 -3.66 17.96
C LEU A 219 10.01 -4.60 17.28
N PRO A 220 9.55 -5.70 16.66
CA PRO A 220 10.45 -6.62 15.98
C PRO A 220 11.06 -5.97 14.74
N LEU A 221 12.33 -6.25 14.50
CA LEU A 221 13.06 -5.86 13.29
C LEU A 221 13.18 -7.05 12.35
N ARG A 222 13.40 -6.78 11.04
CA ARG A 222 13.57 -7.80 9.99
C ARG A 222 14.35 -9.07 10.43
N PRO A 223 15.54 -9.01 11.07
CA PRO A 223 16.30 -10.22 11.41
C PRO A 223 15.58 -11.19 12.35
N GLN A 224 14.61 -10.73 13.15
CA GLN A 224 13.85 -11.59 14.06
C GLN A 224 12.78 -12.42 13.32
N VAL A 225 12.40 -12.01 12.10
CA VAL A 225 11.30 -12.59 11.31
C VAL A 225 11.76 -13.11 9.94
N ASP A 226 13.07 -13.09 9.67
CA ASP A 226 13.67 -13.53 8.41
C ASP A 226 14.01 -15.03 8.47
N PHE A 227 13.05 -15.85 8.03
CA PHE A 227 13.13 -17.30 7.87
C PHE A 227 13.05 -17.70 6.39
N LYS A 228 13.41 -16.78 5.47
CA LYS A 228 13.28 -16.95 4.01
C LYS A 228 13.95 -18.25 3.50
N PRO A 229 15.17 -18.63 3.90
CA PRO A 229 15.81 -19.86 3.43
C PRO A 229 15.07 -21.12 3.89
N ALA A 230 14.67 -21.18 5.16
CA ALA A 230 13.96 -22.32 5.72
C ALA A 230 12.58 -22.51 5.08
N LEU A 231 11.88 -21.41 4.82
CA LEU A 231 10.60 -21.43 4.12
C LEU A 231 10.73 -21.89 2.67
N ASP A 232 11.73 -21.42 1.91
CA ASP A 232 11.90 -21.90 0.53
C ASP A 232 12.21 -23.40 0.47
N VAL A 233 13.01 -23.93 1.40
CA VAL A 233 13.29 -25.37 1.51
C VAL A 233 11.99 -26.18 1.77
N LEU A 234 11.08 -25.66 2.62
CA LEU A 234 9.76 -26.26 2.83
C LEU A 234 8.89 -26.22 1.55
N LEU A 235 8.85 -25.08 0.86
CA LEU A 235 8.05 -24.91 -0.36
C LEU A 235 8.60 -25.73 -1.54
N ALA A 236 9.93 -25.90 -1.62
CA ALA A 236 10.58 -26.79 -2.58
C ALA A 236 10.13 -28.24 -2.41
N GLU A 237 10.07 -28.72 -1.16
CA GLU A 237 9.64 -30.08 -0.85
C GLU A 237 8.14 -30.28 -1.13
N ILE A 238 7.31 -29.28 -0.85
CA ILE A 238 5.88 -29.29 -1.22
C ILE A 238 5.71 -29.39 -2.74
N VAL A 239 6.48 -28.63 -3.52
CA VAL A 239 6.48 -28.75 -4.99
C VAL A 239 6.92 -30.15 -5.41
N ARG A 240 8.00 -30.69 -4.84
CA ARG A 240 8.54 -32.02 -5.16
C ARG A 240 7.57 -33.17 -4.85
N VAL A 241 6.74 -33.04 -3.82
CA VAL A 241 5.78 -34.08 -3.38
C VAL A 241 4.47 -34.03 -4.20
N LEU A 242 4.19 -32.92 -4.88
CA LEU A 242 2.94 -32.68 -5.61
C LEU A 242 3.08 -32.63 -7.14
N GLN A 243 4.29 -32.77 -7.67
CA GLN A 243 4.60 -32.93 -9.10
C GLN A 243 4.66 -34.41 -9.48
#